data_AF-A0A7X0X9N1-F1
#
_entry.id   AF-A0A7X0X9N1-F1
#
_cell.length_a   1.000
_cell.length_b   1.000
_cell.length_c   1.000
_cell.angle_alpha   90.00
_cell.angle_beta   90.00
_cell.angle_gamma   90.00
#
_symmetry.space_group_name_H-M   'P 1'
#
loop_
_entity.id
_entity.type
_entity.pdbx_description
1 polymer ?
#
loop_
_entity_poly.entity_id
_entity_poly.type
_entity_poly.pdbx_seq_one_letter_code
_entity_poly.pdbx_strand_id
1 'polypeptide(L)' 'MAKISALFIAAIRIVQGVAGSYAALKLAIYGIAYMRKNQQKVEEAKEGMMNVFIGLAIVFLCEVIINIVKGAIQ' A
#
# COMPACT_ATOMS: atom_id res chain seq x y z
N MET A 1 -17.54 0.19 -24.10
CA MET A 1 -16.86 -0.76 -23.19
C MET A 1 -15.49 -0.27 -22.74
N ALA A 2 -14.51 -0.05 -23.63
CA ALA A 2 -13.12 0.29 -23.26
C ALA A 2 -12.90 1.60 -22.47
N LYS A 3 -13.71 2.65 -22.72
CA LYS A 3 -13.58 3.94 -22.00
C LYS A 3 -14.04 3.86 -20.55
N ILE A 4 -15.07 3.05 -20.27
CA ILE A 4 -15.63 2.88 -18.92
C ILE A 4 -14.67 2.08 -18.06
N SER A 5 -14.15 0.95 -18.58
CA SER A 5 -13.14 0.16 -17.86
C SER A 5 -11.85 0.95 -17.60
N ALA A 6 -11.39 1.75 -18.56
CA ALA A 6 -10.23 2.63 -18.37
C ALA A 6 -10.44 3.66 -17.24
N LEU A 7 -11.65 4.22 -17.12
CA LEU A 7 -11.99 5.15 -16.03
C LEU A 7 -11.91 4.46 -14.66
N PHE A 8 -12.47 3.25 -14.52
CA PHE A 8 -12.40 2.47 -13.28
C PHE A 8 -10.96 2.11 -12.91
N ILE A 9 -10.14 1.70 -13.89
CA ILE A 9 -8.73 1.40 -13.67
C ILE A 9 -7.96 2.64 -13.21
N ALA A 10 -8.23 3.80 -13.80
CA ALA A 10 -7.61 5.06 -13.40
C ALA A 10 -7.99 5.44 -11.97
N ALA A 11 -9.26 5.28 -11.59
CA ALA A 11 -9.72 5.53 -10.22
C ALA A 11 -9.02 4.61 -9.21
N ILE A 12 -8.90 3.31 -9.51
CA ILE A 12 -8.18 2.36 -8.63
C ILE A 12 -6.72 2.74 -8.49
N ARG A 13 -6.04 3.13 -9.59
CA ARG A 13 -4.64 3.58 -9.53
C ARG A 13 -4.44 4.83 -8.68
N ILE A 14 -5.38 5.77 -8.70
CA ILE A 14 -5.33 6.95 -7.83
C ILE A 14 -5.41 6.50 -6.36
N VAL A 15 -6.34 5.61 -6.02
CA VAL A 15 -6.48 5.08 -4.66
C VAL A 15 -5.23 4.33 -4.23
N GLN A 16 -4.65 3.50 -5.09
CA GLN A 16 -3.39 2.80 -4.81
C GLN A 16 -2.23 3.77 -4.59
N GLY A 17 -2.13 4.83 -5.40
CA GLY A 17 -1.12 5.88 -5.23
C GLY A 17 -1.24 6.58 -3.88
N VAL A 18 -2.46 6.95 -3.47
CA VAL A 18 -2.72 7.58 -2.16
C VAL A 18 -2.42 6.61 -1.02
N ALA A 19 -2.85 5.35 -1.13
CA ALA A 19 -2.59 4.32 -0.12
C ALA A 19 -1.08 4.03 0.04
N GLY A 20 -0.36 3.90 -1.07
CA GLY A 20 1.09 3.69 -1.06
C GLY A 20 1.85 4.89 -0.49
N SER A 21 1.42 6.11 -0.82
CA SER A 21 1.99 7.34 -0.25
C SER A 21 1.77 7.43 1.26
N TYR A 22 0.57 7.11 1.73
CA TYR A 22 0.23 7.07 3.16
C TYR A 22 1.03 6.00 3.91
N ALA A 23 1.19 4.82 3.30
CA ALA A 23 2.02 3.75 3.83
C ALA A 23 3.49 4.18 3.93
N ALA A 24 4.04 4.84 2.90
CA ALA A 24 5.41 5.34 2.92
C ALA A 24 5.64 6.37 4.03
N LEU A 25 4.70 7.29 4.25
CA LEU A 25 4.76 8.27 5.34
C LEU A 25 4.75 7.60 6.71
N LYS A 26 3.85 6.63 6.94
CA LYS A 26 3.82 5.88 8.21
C LYS A 26 5.11 5.09 8.42
N LEU A 27 5.61 4.39 7.40
CA LEU A 27 6.88 3.68 7.46
C LEU A 27 8.05 4.60 7.80
N ALA A 28 8.09 5.81 7.24
CA ALA A 28 9.11 6.80 7.57
C ALA A 28 9.03 7.26 9.04
N ILE A 29 7.82 7.54 9.53
CA ILE A 29 7.61 7.95 10.93
C ILE A 29 8.01 6.82 11.89
N TYR A 30 7.59 5.59 11.62
CA TYR A 30 7.96 4.44 12.44
C TYR A 30 9.45 4.10 12.33
N GLY A 31 10.07 4.26 11.16
CA GLY A 31 11.52 4.11 10.99
C GLY A 31 12.32 5.12 11.80
N ILE A 32 11.88 6.37 11.86
CA ILE A 32 12.48 7.40 12.74
C ILE A 32 12.27 7.04 14.22
N ALA A 33 11.09 6.54 14.59
CA ALA A 33 10.80 6.10 15.95
C ALA A 33 11.65 4.88 16.36
N TYR A 34 11.93 3.97 15.42
CA TYR A 34 12.77 2.78 15.60
C TYR A 34 14.24 3.14 15.91
N MET A 35 14.73 4.29 15.43
CA MET A 35 16.08 4.77 15.72
C MET A 35 16.24 5.41 17.11
N ARG A 36 15.17 5.52 17.92
CA ARG A 36 15.24 6.07 19.28
C ARG A 36 15.66 4.99 20.29
N LYS A 37 16.47 5.37 21.28
CA LYS A 37 16.95 4.46 22.35
C LYS A 37 15.85 3.84 23.25
N ASN A 38 14.61 4.31 23.17
CA ASN A 38 13.52 3.82 24.03
C ASN A 38 12.93 2.52 23.46
N GLN A 39 13.30 1.37 24.02
CA GLN A 39 12.88 0.04 23.56
C GLN A 39 11.36 -0.09 23.39
N GLN A 40 10.57 0.52 24.26
CA GLN A 40 9.10 0.50 24.18
C GLN A 40 8.55 1.16 22.90
N LYS A 41 9.20 2.24 22.43
CA LYS A 41 8.80 2.93 21.19
C LYS A 41 9.29 2.20 19.93
N VAL A 42 10.34 1.38 20.06
CA VAL A 42 10.87 0.53 19.00
C VAL A 42 9.90 -0.61 18.72
N GLU A 43 9.32 -1.19 19.76
CA GLU A 43 8.35 -2.29 19.64
C GLU A 43 7.03 -1.82 19.02
N GLU A 44 6.48 -0.69 19.50
CA GLU A 44 5.31 -0.04 18.87
C GLU A 44 5.57 0.34 17.40
N ALA A 45 6.78 0.84 17.10
CA ALA A 45 7.15 1.16 15.72
C ALA A 45 7.23 -0.08 14.85
N LYS A 46 7.75 -1.20 15.36
CA LYS A 46 7.84 -2.47 14.63
C LYS A 46 6.45 -3.04 14.34
N GLU A 47 5.55 -2.98 15.31
CA GLU A 47 4.15 -3.41 15.14
C GLU A 47 3.41 -2.52 14.14
N GLY A 48 3.60 -1.21 14.23
CA GLY A 48 3.09 -0.23 13.27
C GLY A 48 3.61 -0.45 11.85
N MET A 49 4.91 -0.74 11.70
CA MET A 49 5.50 -1.09 10.40
C MET A 49 4.93 -2.39 9.85
N MET A 50 4.73 -3.41 10.68
CA MET A 50 4.14 -4.69 10.26
C MET A 50 2.73 -4.49 9.68
N ASN A 51 1.90 -3.70 10.36
CA ASN A 51 0.54 -3.39 9.90
C ASN A 51 0.53 -2.63 8.57
N VAL A 52 1.46 -1.67 8.40
CA VAL A 52 1.62 -0.96 7.13
C VAL A 52 2.08 -1.91 6.02
N PHE A 53 2.99 -2.83 6.33
CA PHE A 53 3.50 -3.81 5.37
C PHE A 53 2.40 -4.79 4.92
N ILE A 54 1.57 -5.27 5.83
CA ILE A 54 0.42 -6.13 5.53
C ILE A 54 -0.58 -5.39 4.63
N GLY A 55 -0.89 -4.13 4.94
CA GLY A 55 -1.74 -3.30 4.10
C GLY A 55 -1.19 -3.13 2.69
N LEU A 56 0.12 -2.91 2.56
CA LEU A 56 0.79 -2.79 1.27
C LEU A 56 0.76 -4.10 0.47
N ALA A 57 0.96 -5.24 1.14
CA ALA A 57 0.91 -6.56 0.54
C ALA A 57 -0.47 -6.87 -0.05
N ILE A 58 -1.56 -6.49 0.64
CA ILE A 58 -2.93 -6.64 0.15
C ILE A 58 -3.14 -5.80 -1.12
N VAL A 59 -2.66 -4.54 -1.12
CA VAL A 59 -2.77 -3.66 -2.29
C VAL A 59 -2.03 -4.25 -3.50
N PHE A 60 -0.85 -4.82 -3.28
CA PHE A 60 -0.09 -5.52 -4.34
C PHE A 60 -0.82 -6.76 -4.86
N LEU A 61 -1.43 -7.56 -4.00
CA LEU A 61 -2.24 -8.71 -4.41
C LEU A 61 -3.43 -8.28 -5.27
N CYS A 62 -4.12 -7.20 -4.90
CA CYS A 62 -5.18 -6.64 -5.72
C CYS A 62 -4.69 -6.19 -7.10
N GLU A 63 -3.48 -5.63 -7.20
CA GLU A 63 -2.92 -5.22 -8.50
C GLU A 63 -2.65 -6.42 -9.42
N VAL A 64 -2.14 -7.52 -8.87
CA VAL A 64 -1.92 -8.76 -9.62
C VAL A 64 -3.24 -9.28 -10.20
N ILE A 65 -4.31 -9.31 -9.39
CA ILE A 65 -5.64 -9.74 -9.85
C ILE A 65 -6.14 -8.83 -10.98
N ILE A 66 -6.01 -7.51 -10.85
CA ILE A 66 -6.43 -6.56 -11.88
C ILE A 66 -5.66 -6.77 -13.18
N ASN A 67 -4.35 -7.04 -13.12
CA ASN A 67 -3.56 -7.31 -14.31
C ASN A 67 -3.96 -8.62 -15.00
N ILE A 68 -4.27 -9.68 -14.23
CA ILE A 68 -4.80 -10.94 -14.78
C ILE A 68 -6.15 -10.69 -15.46
N VAL A 69 -7.06 -9.96 -14.81
CA VAL A 69 -8.37 -9.62 -15.38
C VAL A 69 -8.24 -8.76 -16.64
N LYS A 70 -7.31 -7.81 -16.68
CA LYS A 70 -7.01 -7.04 -17.91
C LYS A 70 -6.54 -7.94 -19.05
N GLY A 71 -5.63 -8.88 -18.77
CA GLY A 71 -5.13 -9.83 -19.77
C GLY A 71 -6.19 -10.80 -20.28
N ALA A 72 -7.24 -11.08 -19.50
CA ALA A 72 -8.37 -11.91 -19.91
C ALA A 72 -9.48 -11.14 -20.67
N ILE A 73 -9.54 -9.81 -20.54
CA ILE A 73 -10.55 -8.95 -21.19
C ILE A 73 -10.05 -8.36 -22.52
N GLN A 74 -8.73 -8.26 -22.72
CA GLN A 74 -8.12 -7.93 -24.02
C GLN A 74 -8.30 -9.07 -25.04
#